data_AF-A0A7W1SCL1-F1
#
_entry.id   AF-A0A7W1SCL1-F1
#
_cell.length_a   1.000
_cell.length_b   1.000
_cell.length_c   1.000
_cell.angle_alpha   90.00
_cell.angle_beta   90.00
_cell.angle_gamma   90.00
#
_symmetry.space_group_name_H-M   'P 1'
#
loop_
_entity.id
_entity.type
_entity.pdbx_description
1 polymer ?
#
loop_
_entity_poly.entity_id
_entity_poly.type
_entity_poly.pdbx_seq_one_letter_code
_entity_poly.pdbx_strand_id
1 'polypeptide(L)'
;MKANLAIDVTVDFPLRGEWWAVQTPAQKVPSHGTDFFAQRYAFDFARMDPSGTWFYPGEIGALLRHLSIGLPASQFFCWDQAVHASFAGRVLAARDGWPDRTPVVLPWELLRTHFTPSDQFRDRDYRPLAGNFAIIEGHEGVAFYAHLKQGSLSVRADERVSAGDVVGAVGNSGNSTMPHLHFHLMDGADPLAARALSCAFRAYERWVDGSWEPVDAGVPGRLERIRAV
;
A
#
# COMPACT_ATOMS: atom_id res chain seq x y z
N MET A 1 -15.80 18.07 -1.83
CA MET A 1 -15.34 18.55 -3.16
C MET A 1 -14.36 17.48 -3.66
N LYS A 2 -14.67 16.76 -4.75
CA LYS A 2 -13.70 15.80 -5.33
C LYS A 2 -12.47 16.61 -5.77
N ALA A 3 -11.28 16.21 -5.36
CA ALA A 3 -10.06 16.87 -5.83
C ALA A 3 -10.00 16.69 -7.36
N ASN A 4 -9.88 17.79 -8.11
CA ASN A 4 -9.71 17.73 -9.55
C ASN A 4 -8.24 17.35 -9.80
N LEU A 5 -7.95 16.05 -9.76
CA LEU A 5 -6.60 15.51 -9.84
C LEU A 5 -6.21 15.41 -11.32
N ALA A 6 -5.23 16.21 -11.74
CA ALA A 6 -4.54 15.96 -13.01
C ALA A 6 -3.76 14.65 -12.86
N ILE A 7 -3.83 13.76 -13.84
CA ILE A 7 -3.18 12.44 -13.83
C ILE A 7 -1.93 12.50 -14.69
N ASP A 8 -0.77 12.14 -14.14
CA ASP A 8 0.49 12.11 -14.86
C ASP A 8 0.63 10.81 -15.67
N VAL A 9 0.29 9.67 -15.06
CA VAL A 9 0.51 8.34 -15.66
C VAL A 9 -0.60 7.33 -15.33
N THR A 10 -0.70 6.28 -16.15
CA THR A 10 -1.64 5.16 -15.94
C THR A 10 -0.87 3.85 -15.80
N VAL A 11 -1.15 3.08 -14.74
CA VAL A 11 -0.43 1.85 -14.38
C VAL A 11 -1.40 0.69 -14.10
N ASP A 12 -0.91 -0.55 -14.06
CA ASP A 12 -1.75 -1.69 -13.71
C ASP A 12 -2.00 -1.75 -12.20
N PHE A 13 -3.14 -2.32 -11.79
CA PHE A 13 -3.48 -2.46 -10.39
C PHE A 13 -2.54 -3.48 -9.71
N PRO A 14 -1.90 -3.16 -8.57
CA PRO A 14 -0.86 -4.01 -7.97
C PRO A 14 -1.41 -5.22 -7.22
N LEU A 15 -2.73 -5.37 -7.11
CA LEU A 15 -3.38 -6.40 -6.31
C LEU A 15 -4.41 -7.18 -7.15
N ARG A 16 -4.87 -8.33 -6.65
CA ARG A 16 -5.88 -9.18 -7.31
C ARG A 16 -7.04 -9.51 -6.38
N GLY A 17 -8.23 -9.71 -6.92
CA GLY A 17 -9.46 -9.90 -6.13
C GLY A 17 -10.00 -8.60 -5.56
N GLU A 18 -10.80 -8.68 -4.50
CA GLU A 18 -11.48 -7.52 -3.91
C GLU A 18 -10.61 -6.77 -2.90
N TRP A 19 -10.68 -5.44 -2.94
CA TRP A 19 -9.90 -4.51 -2.12
C TRP A 19 -10.68 -3.22 -1.87
N TRP A 20 -10.23 -2.45 -0.89
CA TRP A 20 -10.72 -1.10 -0.61
C TRP A 20 -9.57 -0.12 -0.64
N ALA A 21 -9.77 1.01 -1.29
CA ALA A 21 -8.86 2.15 -1.25
C ALA A 21 -9.11 2.96 0.03
N VAL A 22 -8.35 2.66 1.08
CA VAL A 22 -8.51 3.24 2.42
C VAL A 22 -8.11 4.70 2.41
N GLN A 23 -6.90 4.95 1.91
CA GLN A 23 -6.34 6.27 1.71
C GLN A 23 -6.03 6.43 0.22
N THR A 24 -6.44 7.56 -0.35
CA THR A 24 -6.37 7.80 -1.80
C THR A 24 -6.31 9.30 -2.11
N PRO A 25 -5.58 9.73 -3.15
CA PRO A 25 -5.57 11.11 -3.59
C PRO A 25 -6.93 11.60 -4.10
N ALA A 26 -7.87 10.70 -4.44
CA ALA A 26 -9.24 11.08 -4.83
C ALA A 26 -10.01 11.80 -3.71
N GLN A 27 -9.64 11.56 -2.45
CA GLN A 27 -10.26 12.19 -1.29
C GLN A 27 -9.64 13.54 -0.94
N LYS A 28 -8.31 13.57 -0.84
CA LYS A 28 -7.52 14.72 -0.38
C LYS A 28 -6.11 14.61 -0.97
N VAL A 29 -5.50 15.77 -1.23
CA VAL A 29 -4.08 15.88 -1.60
C VAL A 29 -3.40 16.86 -0.64
N PRO A 30 -2.24 16.53 -0.04
CA PRO A 30 -1.58 15.23 -0.06
C PRO A 30 -2.43 14.13 0.58
N SER A 31 -2.45 12.93 0.00
CA SER A 31 -3.32 11.83 0.45
C SER A 31 -3.04 11.45 1.91
N HIS A 32 -1.78 11.43 2.32
CA HIS A 32 -1.36 11.12 3.70
C HIS A 32 -1.07 12.38 4.54
N GLY A 33 -1.53 13.55 4.08
CA GLY A 33 -1.35 14.82 4.78
C GLY A 33 0.08 15.39 4.74
N THR A 34 1.00 14.76 4.00
CA THR A 34 2.38 15.20 3.82
C THR A 34 2.88 14.93 2.39
N ASP A 35 3.80 15.77 1.92
CA ASP A 35 4.58 15.55 0.69
C ASP A 35 5.89 14.80 0.97
N PHE A 36 6.25 14.62 2.24
CA PHE A 36 7.44 13.90 2.66
C PHE A 36 7.47 12.48 2.09
N PHE A 37 8.65 11.99 1.69
CA PHE A 37 8.81 10.64 1.13
C PHE A 37 8.08 10.41 -0.21
N ALA A 38 7.89 11.49 -0.99
CA ALA A 38 7.23 11.48 -2.30
C ALA A 38 5.82 10.84 -2.32
N GLN A 39 5.13 10.84 -1.17
CA GLN A 39 3.85 10.12 -0.99
C GLN A 39 2.61 10.99 -1.22
N ARG A 40 2.75 12.17 -1.86
CA ARG A 40 1.65 13.14 -2.08
C ARG A 40 0.38 12.51 -2.66
N TYR A 41 0.56 11.55 -3.58
CA TYR A 41 -0.51 10.85 -4.28
C TYR A 41 -0.56 9.36 -3.93
N ALA A 42 -0.04 8.96 -2.77
CA ALA A 42 0.02 7.57 -2.36
C ALA A 42 -1.37 6.98 -2.05
N PHE A 43 -1.43 5.65 -2.11
CA PHE A 43 -2.59 4.83 -1.85
C PHE A 43 -2.31 3.83 -0.73
N ASP A 44 -3.29 3.65 0.15
CA ASP A 44 -3.35 2.51 1.07
C ASP A 44 -4.49 1.58 0.65
N PHE A 45 -4.16 0.32 0.40
CA PHE A 45 -5.12 -0.72 0.05
C PHE A 45 -5.19 -1.80 1.12
N ALA A 46 -6.41 -2.14 1.53
CA ALA A 46 -6.67 -3.22 2.46
C ALA A 46 -7.93 -3.99 2.08
N ARG A 47 -8.12 -5.17 2.69
CA ARG A 47 -9.33 -5.96 2.53
C ARG A 47 -10.21 -5.81 3.77
N MET A 48 -11.50 -5.66 3.51
CA MET A 48 -12.54 -5.71 4.52
C MET A 48 -13.58 -6.74 4.09
N ASP A 49 -14.39 -7.20 5.03
CA ASP A 49 -15.65 -7.86 4.70
C ASP A 49 -16.72 -6.83 4.28
N PRO A 50 -17.88 -7.27 3.75
CA PRO A 50 -18.97 -6.35 3.38
C PRO A 50 -19.53 -5.51 4.54
N SER A 51 -19.26 -5.86 5.79
CA SER A 51 -19.64 -5.07 6.97
C SER A 51 -18.66 -3.94 7.28
N GLY A 52 -17.52 -3.89 6.56
CA GLY A 52 -16.44 -2.94 6.80
C GLY A 52 -15.42 -3.41 7.84
N THR A 53 -15.44 -4.70 8.20
CA THR A 53 -14.50 -5.25 9.19
C THR A 53 -13.20 -5.71 8.52
N TRP A 54 -12.06 -5.37 9.11
CA TRP A 54 -10.73 -5.58 8.53
C TRP A 54 -10.09 -6.94 8.85
N PHE A 55 -10.66 -7.64 9.82
CA PHE A 55 -10.09 -8.85 10.41
C PHE A 55 -11.17 -9.90 10.69
N TYR A 56 -10.75 -11.15 10.87
CA TYR A 56 -11.59 -12.30 11.13
C TYR A 56 -11.28 -12.99 12.47
N PRO A 57 -12.29 -13.42 13.24
CA PRO A 57 -13.72 -13.16 13.03
C PRO A 57 -14.07 -11.69 13.30
N GLY A 58 -14.98 -11.13 12.51
CA GLY A 58 -15.38 -9.72 12.59
C GLY A 58 -16.35 -9.41 13.74
N GLU A 59 -16.09 -9.96 14.92
CA GLU A 59 -17.00 -9.90 16.06
C GLU A 59 -16.53 -8.89 17.13
N ILE A 60 -17.45 -8.45 18.00
CA ILE A 60 -17.16 -7.51 19.10
C ILE A 60 -15.97 -7.97 19.95
N GLY A 61 -15.86 -9.29 20.21
CA GLY A 61 -14.73 -9.86 20.94
C GLY A 61 -13.38 -9.64 20.25
N ALA A 62 -13.32 -9.73 18.93
CA ALA A 62 -12.10 -9.47 18.17
C ALA A 62 -11.75 -7.97 18.16
N LEU A 63 -12.74 -7.09 18.07
CA LEU A 63 -12.52 -5.65 18.23
C LEU A 63 -11.96 -5.30 19.62
N LEU A 64 -12.54 -5.86 20.69
CA LEU A 64 -12.04 -5.64 22.06
C LEU A 64 -10.62 -6.15 22.23
N ARG A 65 -10.26 -7.29 21.63
CA ARG A 65 -8.88 -7.80 21.59
C ARG A 65 -7.95 -6.85 20.85
N HIS A 66 -8.31 -6.40 19.64
CA HIS A 66 -7.53 -5.45 18.85
C HIS A 66 -7.21 -4.16 19.61
N LEU A 67 -8.16 -3.69 20.43
CA LEU A 67 -8.02 -2.49 21.25
C LEU A 67 -7.23 -2.71 22.56
N SER A 68 -6.97 -3.96 22.97
CA SER A 68 -6.35 -4.28 24.26
C SER A 68 -5.04 -5.09 24.11
N ILE A 69 -5.15 -6.38 23.83
CA ILE A 69 -4.02 -7.33 23.77
C ILE A 69 -3.51 -7.57 22.33
N GLY A 70 -4.23 -7.06 21.35
CA GLY A 70 -3.90 -7.12 19.93
C GLY A 70 -4.44 -8.35 19.22
N LEU A 71 -4.42 -8.29 17.88
CA LEU A 71 -4.76 -9.40 16.99
C LEU A 71 -3.50 -9.85 16.22
N PRO A 72 -3.26 -11.16 16.04
CA PRO A 72 -2.26 -11.62 15.10
C PRO A 72 -2.48 -10.99 13.72
N ALA A 73 -1.40 -10.58 13.05
CA ALA A 73 -1.51 -9.99 11.72
C ALA A 73 -2.18 -10.95 10.71
N SER A 74 -2.03 -12.26 10.92
CA SER A 74 -2.71 -13.31 10.15
C SER A 74 -4.24 -13.33 10.25
N GLN A 75 -4.84 -12.56 11.15
CA GLN A 75 -6.30 -12.41 11.23
C GLN A 75 -6.84 -11.31 10.32
N PHE A 76 -5.99 -10.45 9.74
CA PHE A 76 -6.44 -9.42 8.82
C PHE A 76 -6.62 -10.00 7.41
N PHE A 77 -7.72 -9.65 6.73
CA PHE A 77 -8.10 -10.27 5.46
C PHE A 77 -7.09 -10.05 4.32
N CYS A 78 -6.32 -8.98 4.40
CA CYS A 78 -5.29 -8.62 3.42
C CYS A 78 -3.94 -9.28 3.70
N TRP A 79 -3.73 -9.90 4.86
CA TRP A 79 -2.45 -10.51 5.21
C TRP A 79 -2.03 -11.58 4.19
N ASP A 80 -0.76 -11.57 3.82
CA ASP A 80 -0.13 -12.55 2.93
C ASP A 80 -0.73 -12.61 1.52
N GLN A 81 -1.48 -11.59 1.11
CA GLN A 81 -1.97 -11.49 -0.26
C GLN A 81 -0.86 -10.98 -1.20
N ALA A 82 -0.76 -11.58 -2.38
CA ALA A 82 0.27 -11.25 -3.36
C ALA A 82 0.16 -9.80 -3.86
N VAL A 83 1.31 -9.14 -3.96
CA VAL A 83 1.52 -7.82 -4.54
C VAL A 83 2.27 -8.00 -5.86
N HIS A 84 1.81 -7.34 -6.90
CA HIS A 84 2.30 -7.48 -8.26
C HIS A 84 2.87 -6.16 -8.79
N ALA A 85 3.84 -6.24 -9.68
CA ALA A 85 4.40 -5.08 -10.35
C ALA A 85 3.33 -4.40 -11.23
N SER A 86 3.11 -3.10 -11.03
CA SER A 86 2.16 -2.30 -11.80
C SER A 86 2.58 -2.03 -13.25
N PHE A 87 3.84 -2.29 -13.61
CA PHE A 87 4.38 -2.15 -14.95
C PHE A 87 5.69 -2.92 -15.09
N ALA A 88 6.14 -3.11 -16.34
CA ALA A 88 7.44 -3.71 -16.62
C ALA A 88 8.57 -2.73 -16.29
N GLY A 89 9.67 -3.24 -15.72
CA GLY A 89 10.74 -2.36 -15.25
C GLY A 89 11.95 -3.09 -14.70
N ARG A 90 12.86 -2.30 -14.11
CA ARG A 90 14.02 -2.77 -13.37
C ARG A 90 13.82 -2.48 -11.89
N VAL A 91 14.09 -3.48 -11.06
CA VAL A 91 14.04 -3.34 -9.60
C VAL A 91 15.27 -2.53 -9.15
N LEU A 92 15.05 -1.32 -8.66
CA LEU A 92 16.12 -0.46 -8.13
C LEU A 92 16.54 -0.88 -6.73
N ALA A 93 15.56 -1.26 -5.91
CA ALA A 93 15.79 -1.71 -4.55
C ALA A 93 14.75 -2.75 -4.15
N ALA A 94 15.22 -3.77 -3.45
CA ALA A 94 14.42 -4.76 -2.76
C ALA A 94 15.06 -4.91 -1.36
N ARG A 95 14.31 -4.57 -0.31
CA ARG A 95 14.79 -4.63 1.07
C ARG A 95 13.80 -5.44 1.89
N ASP A 96 14.29 -6.54 2.44
CA ASP A 96 13.53 -7.51 3.22
C ASP A 96 14.16 -7.70 4.61
N GLY A 97 13.58 -8.61 5.40
CA GLY A 97 14.05 -9.03 6.71
C GLY A 97 13.61 -8.13 7.87
N TRP A 98 12.94 -7.01 7.60
CA TRP A 98 12.34 -6.18 8.63
C TRP A 98 11.13 -6.88 9.26
N PRO A 99 11.07 -7.05 10.58
CA PRO A 99 9.98 -7.78 11.21
C PRO A 99 8.61 -7.14 10.97
N ASP A 100 7.61 -7.98 10.69
CA ASP A 100 6.21 -7.57 10.76
C ASP A 100 5.79 -7.33 12.21
N ARG A 101 4.96 -6.30 12.41
CA ARG A 101 4.40 -6.02 13.72
C ARG A 101 3.18 -6.90 13.98
N THR A 102 3.33 -7.80 14.94
CA THR A 102 2.27 -8.70 15.40
C THR A 102 2.54 -9.10 16.86
N PRO A 103 1.52 -9.15 17.74
CA PRO A 103 0.12 -8.80 17.50
C PRO A 103 -0.10 -7.29 17.30
N VAL A 104 -1.13 -6.92 16.55
CA VAL A 104 -1.52 -5.54 16.22
C VAL A 104 -2.44 -4.99 17.31
N VAL A 105 -1.88 -4.14 18.18
CA VAL A 105 -2.60 -3.43 19.25
C VAL A 105 -2.88 -2.00 18.77
N LEU A 106 -4.11 -1.71 18.35
CA LEU A 106 -4.42 -0.47 17.61
C LEU A 106 -4.01 0.82 18.35
N PRO A 107 -4.34 1.02 19.64
CA PRO A 107 -3.96 2.25 20.33
C PRO A 107 -2.44 2.45 20.40
N TRP A 108 -1.70 1.35 20.56
CA TRP A 108 -0.24 1.37 20.60
C TRP A 108 0.35 1.69 19.23
N GLU A 109 -0.16 1.08 18.17
CA GLU A 109 0.32 1.35 16.81
C GLU A 109 0.05 2.79 16.38
N LEU A 110 -1.13 3.35 16.71
CA LEU A 110 -1.45 4.77 16.46
C LEU A 110 -0.50 5.71 17.21
N LEU A 111 -0.24 5.44 18.49
CA LEU A 111 0.69 6.25 19.28
C LEU A 111 2.09 6.23 18.66
N ARG A 112 2.58 5.04 18.31
CA ARG A 112 3.92 4.82 17.78
C ARG A 112 4.15 5.52 16.45
N THR A 113 3.16 5.56 15.56
CA THR A 113 3.31 6.21 14.26
C THR A 113 3.61 7.70 14.36
N HIS A 114 3.23 8.36 15.47
CA HIS A 114 3.55 9.77 15.75
C HIS A 114 4.98 10.01 16.24
N PHE A 115 5.67 8.97 16.75
CA PHE A 115 7.00 9.09 17.36
C PHE A 115 8.11 8.44 16.55
N THR A 116 7.86 8.03 15.30
CA THR A 116 8.88 7.39 14.47
C THR A 116 9.96 8.43 14.11
N PRO A 117 11.19 8.31 14.63
CA PRO A 117 12.22 9.31 14.42
C PRO A 117 12.64 9.36 12.94
N SER A 118 12.64 10.55 12.35
CA SER A 118 13.01 10.78 10.94
C SER A 118 14.52 10.81 10.68
N ASP A 119 15.33 10.67 11.73
CA ASP A 119 16.79 10.88 11.73
C ASP A 119 17.62 9.66 11.28
N GLN A 120 16.98 8.63 10.72
CA GLN A 120 17.60 7.30 10.58
C GLN A 120 17.64 6.70 9.16
N PHE A 121 17.41 7.46 8.09
CA PHE A 121 17.60 6.97 6.71
C PHE A 121 19.07 6.95 6.27
N ARG A 122 19.96 6.39 7.09
CA ARG A 122 21.36 6.16 6.72
C ARG A 122 21.42 5.22 5.52
N ASP A 123 22.29 5.52 4.57
CA ASP A 123 22.56 4.69 3.39
C ASP A 123 21.32 4.30 2.57
N ARG A 124 20.28 5.16 2.55
CA ARG A 124 19.00 4.93 1.86
C ARG A 124 18.25 3.68 2.37
N ASP A 125 18.46 3.29 3.62
CA ASP A 125 17.64 2.28 4.27
C ASP A 125 16.35 2.91 4.80
N TYR A 126 15.26 2.73 4.05
CA TYR A 126 13.95 3.29 4.41
C TYR A 126 13.11 2.37 5.30
N ARG A 127 13.61 1.18 5.67
CA ARG A 127 12.84 0.17 6.42
C ARG A 127 12.25 0.65 7.75
N PRO A 128 12.85 1.60 8.51
CA PRO A 128 12.20 2.16 9.70
C PRO A 128 10.81 2.76 9.42
N LEU A 129 10.63 3.37 8.25
CA LEU A 129 9.36 3.95 7.81
C LEU A 129 8.59 2.95 6.94
N ALA A 130 9.21 2.48 5.86
CA ALA A 130 8.57 1.69 4.81
C ALA A 130 8.40 0.20 5.16
N GLY A 131 9.08 -0.32 6.19
CA GLY A 131 9.15 -1.76 6.41
C GLY A 131 9.90 -2.46 5.28
N ASN A 132 9.53 -3.68 4.95
CA ASN A 132 10.04 -4.33 3.74
C ASN A 132 9.43 -3.66 2.51
N PHE A 133 10.25 -3.39 1.50
CA PHE A 133 9.82 -2.61 0.35
C PHE A 133 10.52 -3.01 -0.93
N ALA A 134 9.88 -2.71 -2.05
CA ALA A 134 10.45 -2.76 -3.39
C ALA A 134 10.30 -1.41 -4.10
N ILE A 135 11.31 -1.04 -4.90
CA ILE A 135 11.31 0.12 -5.78
C ILE A 135 11.56 -0.37 -7.20
N ILE A 136 10.66 -0.06 -8.12
CA ILE A 136 10.71 -0.52 -9.52
C ILE A 136 10.65 0.67 -10.46
N GLU A 137 11.63 0.80 -11.35
CA GLU A 137 11.72 1.85 -12.37
C GLU A 137 11.27 1.32 -13.73
N GLY A 138 10.28 1.98 -14.31
CA GLY A 138 9.72 1.69 -15.64
C GLY A 138 9.54 2.97 -16.46
N HIS A 139 8.85 2.86 -17.59
CA HIS A 139 8.56 4.01 -18.46
C HIS A 139 7.57 4.98 -17.79
N GLU A 140 6.70 4.45 -16.93
CA GLU A 140 5.67 5.17 -16.18
C GLU A 140 6.22 5.93 -14.97
N GLY A 141 7.50 5.75 -14.63
CA GLY A 141 8.15 6.35 -13.46
C GLY A 141 8.70 5.30 -12.51
N VAL A 142 8.78 5.67 -11.22
CA VAL A 142 9.33 4.81 -10.17
C VAL A 142 8.24 4.43 -9.17
N ALA A 143 7.87 3.15 -9.13
CA ALA A 143 6.89 2.61 -8.19
C ALA A 143 7.53 2.21 -6.88
N PHE A 144 6.87 2.55 -5.77
CA PHE A 144 7.26 2.18 -4.41
C PHE A 144 6.18 1.32 -3.76
N TYR A 145 6.55 0.12 -3.33
CA TYR A 145 5.68 -0.83 -2.63
C TYR A 145 6.20 -0.99 -1.20
N ALA A 146 5.42 -0.59 -0.20
CA ALA A 146 5.83 -0.61 1.20
C ALA A 146 5.02 -1.60 2.05
N HIS A 147 5.44 -1.75 3.31
CA HIS A 147 4.81 -2.59 4.33
C HIS A 147 4.69 -4.06 3.91
N LEU A 148 5.58 -4.53 3.03
CA LEU A 148 5.57 -5.91 2.58
C LEU A 148 5.88 -6.86 3.75
N LYS A 149 5.36 -8.07 3.67
CA LYS A 149 5.55 -9.13 4.67
C LYS A 149 7.02 -9.54 4.73
N GLN A 150 7.52 -9.75 5.93
CA GLN A 150 8.87 -10.25 6.19
C GLN A 150 9.09 -11.59 5.48
N GLY A 151 10.16 -11.65 4.68
CA GLY A 151 10.54 -12.84 3.93
C GLY A 151 9.66 -13.12 2.71
N SER A 152 8.84 -12.16 2.27
CA SER A 152 7.93 -12.35 1.13
C SER A 152 8.46 -11.83 -0.20
N LEU A 153 9.53 -11.01 -0.20
CA LEU A 153 10.00 -10.41 -1.45
C LEU A 153 10.42 -11.50 -2.45
N SER A 154 9.81 -11.46 -3.62
CA SER A 154 10.05 -12.41 -4.71
C SER A 154 11.00 -11.87 -5.77
N VAL A 155 11.43 -10.61 -5.62
CA VAL A 155 12.32 -9.90 -6.54
C VAL A 155 13.61 -9.43 -5.86
N ARG A 156 14.65 -9.17 -6.64
CA ARG A 156 15.96 -8.68 -6.18
C ARG A 156 16.38 -7.40 -6.91
N ALA A 157 17.28 -6.63 -6.31
CA ALA A 157 17.86 -5.46 -6.98
C ALA A 157 18.51 -5.86 -8.31
N ASP A 158 18.39 -4.98 -9.31
CA ASP A 158 18.80 -5.13 -10.71
C ASP A 158 18.06 -6.20 -11.53
N GLU A 159 17.09 -6.90 -10.94
CA GLU A 159 16.20 -7.81 -11.65
C GLU A 159 15.26 -7.04 -12.59
N ARG A 160 14.91 -7.65 -13.74
CA ARG A 160 13.87 -7.15 -14.63
C ARG A 160 12.57 -7.88 -14.35
N VAL A 161 11.47 -7.13 -14.29
CA VAL A 161 10.13 -7.65 -14.08
C VAL A 161 9.21 -7.21 -15.20
N SER A 162 8.18 -8.00 -15.45
CA SER A 162 7.03 -7.67 -16.29
C SER A 162 5.88 -7.13 -15.43
N ALA A 163 4.95 -6.40 -16.05
CA ALA A 163 3.69 -6.06 -15.38
C ALA A 163 2.96 -7.34 -14.95
N GLY A 164 2.48 -7.38 -13.70
CA GLY A 164 1.82 -8.54 -13.13
C GLY A 164 2.75 -9.57 -12.46
N ASP A 165 4.07 -9.45 -12.56
CA ASP A 165 4.99 -10.31 -11.82
C ASP A 165 4.86 -10.08 -10.31
N VAL A 166 4.98 -11.16 -9.52
CA VAL A 166 4.88 -11.08 -8.05
C VAL A 166 6.11 -10.37 -7.49
N VAL A 167 5.87 -9.30 -6.72
CA VAL A 167 6.88 -8.50 -6.02
C VAL A 167 7.09 -9.01 -4.60
N GLY A 168 5.99 -9.37 -3.93
CA GLY A 168 5.99 -9.90 -2.56
C GLY A 168 4.57 -10.10 -2.06
N ALA A 169 4.37 -10.01 -0.74
CA ALA A 169 3.05 -10.12 -0.13
C ALA A 169 2.76 -8.96 0.83
N VAL A 170 1.48 -8.64 1.01
CA VAL A 170 1.01 -7.65 1.99
C VAL A 170 1.38 -8.09 3.40
N GLY A 171 2.05 -7.20 4.14
CA GLY A 171 2.49 -7.41 5.50
C GLY A 171 2.07 -6.28 6.43
N ASN A 172 2.83 -6.10 7.50
CA ASN A 172 2.64 -5.06 8.51
C ASN A 172 3.99 -4.59 9.09
N SER A 173 5.03 -4.58 8.26
CA SER A 173 6.38 -4.17 8.63
C SER A 173 6.52 -2.64 8.58
N GLY A 174 7.51 -2.11 9.29
CA GLY A 174 7.81 -0.66 9.29
C GLY A 174 6.86 0.16 10.14
N ASN A 175 6.54 1.37 9.68
CA ASN A 175 5.65 2.31 10.35
C ASN A 175 4.19 2.15 9.88
N SER A 176 3.64 0.96 10.05
CA SER A 176 2.26 0.62 9.69
C SER A 176 1.36 0.49 10.91
N THR A 177 0.08 0.85 10.80
CA THR A 177 -0.92 0.69 11.88
C THR A 177 -1.62 -0.66 11.88
N MET A 178 -1.75 -1.28 10.70
CA MET A 178 -2.38 -2.59 10.49
C MET A 178 -2.01 -3.12 9.10
N PRO A 179 -2.16 -4.44 8.81
CA PRO A 179 -1.84 -4.96 7.49
C PRO A 179 -2.51 -4.20 6.34
N HIS A 180 -1.71 -3.71 5.38
CA HIS A 180 -2.15 -3.03 4.16
C HIS A 180 -0.99 -2.93 3.16
N LEU A 181 -1.30 -2.64 1.89
CA LEU A 181 -0.29 -2.22 0.91
C LEU A 181 -0.28 -0.69 0.85
N HIS A 182 0.87 -0.06 1.13
CA HIS A 182 1.14 1.32 0.72
C HIS A 182 1.82 1.32 -0.65
N PHE A 183 1.27 2.08 -1.58
CA PHE A 183 1.73 2.16 -2.97
C PHE A 183 1.75 3.61 -3.46
N HIS A 184 2.82 4.02 -4.15
CA HIS A 184 2.86 5.31 -4.85
C HIS A 184 3.87 5.32 -6.00
N LEU A 185 3.77 6.34 -6.85
CA LEU A 185 4.72 6.61 -7.93
C LEU A 185 5.52 7.88 -7.67
N MET A 186 6.75 7.90 -8.18
CA MET A 186 7.73 8.96 -8.03
C MET A 186 8.44 9.23 -9.35
N ASP A 187 9.00 10.44 -9.51
CA ASP A 187 9.82 10.83 -10.67
C ASP A 187 11.30 10.45 -10.55
N GLY A 188 11.69 9.77 -9.45
CA GLY A 188 13.07 9.40 -9.18
C GLY A 188 13.21 8.30 -8.13
N ALA A 189 14.41 7.73 -8.04
CA ALA A 189 14.71 6.55 -7.23
C ALA A 189 14.77 6.78 -5.72
N ASP A 190 15.00 8.01 -5.28
CA ASP A 190 15.17 8.37 -3.86
C ASP A 190 13.89 9.05 -3.34
N PRO A 191 13.05 8.38 -2.54
CA PRO A 191 11.79 8.95 -2.04
C PRO A 191 11.99 10.22 -1.22
N LEU A 192 13.18 10.47 -0.67
CA LEU A 192 13.46 11.69 0.10
C LEU A 192 13.72 12.92 -0.79
N ALA A 193 14.05 12.71 -2.07
CA ALA A 193 14.38 13.77 -3.02
C ALA A 193 13.40 13.84 -4.22
N ALA A 194 12.74 12.74 -4.54
CA ALA A 194 11.82 12.63 -5.66
C ALA A 194 10.51 13.41 -5.41
N ARG A 195 9.83 13.76 -6.50
CA ARG A 195 8.47 14.27 -6.49
C ARG A 195 7.51 13.12 -6.75
N ALA A 196 6.36 13.18 -6.09
CA ALA A 196 5.26 12.25 -6.32
C ALA A 196 4.68 12.43 -7.73
N LEU A 197 4.38 11.32 -8.40
CA LEU A 197 3.58 11.30 -9.62
C LEU A 197 2.15 10.86 -9.28
N SER A 198 1.18 11.58 -9.81
CA SER A 198 -0.22 11.20 -9.73
C SER A 198 -0.50 10.09 -10.73
N CYS A 199 -1.23 9.05 -10.33
CA CYS A 199 -1.56 7.96 -11.23
C CYS A 199 -3.02 7.54 -11.16
N ALA A 200 -3.50 7.03 -12.30
CA ALA A 200 -4.71 6.25 -12.40
C ALA A 200 -4.37 4.78 -12.65
N PHE A 201 -5.32 3.89 -12.34
CA PHE A 201 -5.19 2.47 -12.64
C PHE A 201 -5.87 2.13 -13.95
N ARG A 202 -5.19 1.35 -14.79
CA ARG A 202 -5.58 1.06 -16.17
C ARG A 202 -6.99 0.52 -16.27
N ALA A 203 -7.32 -0.46 -15.43
CA ALA A 203 -8.66 -1.03 -15.32
C ALA A 203 -8.88 -1.60 -13.92
N TYR A 204 -10.09 -1.43 -13.41
CA TYR A 204 -10.64 -2.14 -12.25
C TYR A 204 -12.17 -2.10 -12.33
N GLU A 205 -12.85 -2.89 -11.51
CA GLU A 205 -14.29 -2.75 -11.32
C GLU A 205 -14.57 -2.17 -9.93
N ARG A 206 -15.57 -1.30 -9.82
CA ARG A 206 -16.06 -0.78 -8.54
C ARG A 206 -17.43 -1.36 -8.22
N TRP A 207 -17.73 -1.53 -6.94
CA TRP A 207 -19.03 -1.99 -6.49
C TRP A 207 -20.00 -0.81 -6.33
N VAL A 208 -21.10 -0.81 -7.09
CA VAL A 208 -22.16 0.20 -7.04
C VAL A 208 -23.52 -0.51 -7.03
N ASP A 209 -24.33 -0.23 -6.01
CA ASP A 209 -25.73 -0.67 -5.90
C ASP A 209 -25.99 -2.15 -6.23
N GLY A 210 -25.11 -3.04 -5.78
CA GLY A 210 -25.28 -4.48 -5.97
C GLY A 210 -24.62 -5.05 -7.23
N SER A 211 -23.88 -4.24 -7.98
CA SER A 211 -23.23 -4.64 -9.23
C SER A 211 -21.78 -4.16 -9.33
N TRP A 212 -20.99 -4.84 -10.14
CA TRP A 212 -19.64 -4.42 -10.49
C TRP A 212 -19.69 -3.58 -11.77
N GLU A 213 -19.21 -2.34 -11.68
CA GLU A 213 -19.11 -1.43 -12.82
C GLU A 213 -17.63 -1.29 -13.25
N PRO A 214 -17.29 -1.44 -14.53
CA PRO A 214 -15.93 -1.23 -15.01
C PRO A 214 -15.52 0.24 -14.89
N VAL A 215 -14.25 0.45 -14.58
CA VAL A 215 -13.59 1.75 -14.54
C VAL A 215 -12.28 1.65 -15.31
N ASP A 216 -12.19 2.41 -16.40
CA ASP A 216 -10.98 2.56 -17.20
C ASP A 216 -10.21 3.81 -16.78
N ALA A 217 -8.90 3.69 -16.63
CA ALA A 217 -8.00 4.79 -16.23
C ALA A 217 -8.53 5.62 -15.04
N GLY A 218 -9.00 4.93 -13.99
CA GLY A 218 -9.65 5.55 -12.84
C GLY A 218 -8.75 5.70 -11.61
N VAL A 219 -9.15 6.60 -10.71
CA VAL A 219 -8.57 6.73 -9.37
C VAL A 219 -9.61 6.30 -8.34
N PRO A 220 -9.39 5.21 -7.59
CA PRO A 220 -10.34 4.72 -6.61
C PRO A 220 -10.70 5.77 -5.56
N GLY A 221 -11.99 5.87 -5.26
CA GLY A 221 -12.53 6.72 -4.20
C GLY A 221 -12.22 6.18 -2.80
N ARG A 222 -12.34 7.02 -1.76
CA ARG A 222 -12.09 6.58 -0.38
C ARG A 222 -13.11 5.55 0.05
N LEU A 223 -12.64 4.43 0.59
CA LEU A 223 -13.42 3.25 0.96
C LEU A 223 -14.25 2.71 -0.22
N GLU A 224 -13.87 3.01 -1.46
CA GLU A 224 -14.49 2.39 -2.63
C GLU A 224 -14.07 0.92 -2.65
N ARG A 225 -15.07 0.02 -2.65
CA ARG A 225 -14.85 -1.41 -2.86
C ARG A 225 -14.59 -1.64 -4.34
N ILE A 226 -13.42 -2.15 -4.64
CA ILE A 226 -12.93 -2.38 -5.98
C ILE A 226 -12.44 -3.83 -6.14
N ARG A 227 -12.36 -4.30 -7.37
CA ARG A 227 -11.61 -5.51 -7.71
C ARG A 227 -10.83 -5.30 -8.99
N ALA A 228 -9.61 -5.82 -9.03
CA ALA A 228 -8.83 -5.86 -10.26
C ALA A 228 -9.08 -7.18 -10.99
N VAL A 229 -9.32 -7.06 -12.29
CA VAL A 229 -9.50 -8.18 -13.23
C VAL A 229 -8.15 -8.80 -13.58
#